data_AF-A0A5D2PGG8-F1
#
_entry.id   AF-A0A5D2PGG8-F1
#
_cell.length_a   1.000
_cell.length_b   1.000
_cell.length_c   1.000
_cell.angle_alpha   90.00
_cell.angle_beta   90.00
_cell.angle_gamma   90.00
#
_symmetry.space_group_name_H-M   'P 1'
#
loop_
_entity.id
_entity.type
_entity.pdbx_description
1 polymer ?
#
loop_
_entity_poly.entity_id
_entity_poly.type
_entity_poly.pdbx_seq_one_letter_code
_entity_poly.pdbx_strand_id
1 'polypeptide(L)' 'MLPLPHLKEGNRTAPPVGNAIAPHRDWKRTEFFLNHETLQQVIKAEQK' A
#
# COMPACT_ATOMS: atom_id res chain seq x y z
N MET A 1 23.70 0.10 5.31
CA MET A 1 22.66 0.98 5.89
C MET A 1 21.71 0.09 6.69
N LEU A 2 21.37 0.45 7.92
CA LEU A 2 20.35 -0.27 8.69
C LEU A 2 18.97 -0.05 8.04
N PRO A 3 18.09 -1.07 7.99
CA PRO A 3 16.73 -0.86 7.53
C PRO A 3 16.02 0.14 8.44
N LEU A 4 15.37 1.16 7.86
CA LEU A 4 14.58 2.11 8.62
C LEU A 4 13.46 1.36 9.33
N PRO A 5 13.27 1.56 10.66
CA PRO A 5 12.22 0.87 11.38
C PRO A 5 10.85 1.25 10.83
N HIS A 6 9.96 0.25 10.70
CA HIS A 6 8.57 0.51 10.37
C HIS A 6 7.89 1.18 11.56
N LEU A 7 7.24 2.32 11.30
CA LEU A 7 6.39 3.02 12.25
C LEU A 7 5.05 2.31 12.41
N LYS A 8 4.51 1.81 11.30
CA LYS A 8 3.23 1.11 11.27
C LYS A 8 3.16 0.19 10.07
N GLU A 9 2.58 -0.98 10.27
CA GLU A 9 2.22 -1.89 9.20
C GLU A 9 0.78 -2.38 9.39
N GLY A 10 0.15 -2.83 8.31
CA GLY A 10 -1.20 -3.34 8.38
C GLY A 10 -1.86 -3.42 7.02
N ASN A 11 -3.18 -3.59 7.03
CA ASN A 11 -3.99 -3.65 5.81
C ASN A 11 -4.77 -2.36 5.63
N ARG A 12 -4.73 -1.78 4.42
CA ARG A 12 -5.50 -0.60 4.05
C ARG A 12 -6.23 -0.85 2.73
N THR A 13 -7.50 -0.49 2.68
CA THR A 13 -8.25 -0.46 1.42
C THR A 13 -7.88 0.82 0.69
N ALA A 14 -7.36 0.69 -0.52
CA ALA A 14 -6.95 1.84 -1.31
C ALA A 14 -7.35 1.67 -2.78
N PRO A 15 -7.46 2.79 -3.52
CA PRO A 15 -7.77 2.78 -4.92
C PRO A 15 -6.65 2.08 -5.72
N PRO A 16 -6.97 1.56 -6.92
CA PRO A 16 -5.98 1.04 -7.84
C PRO A 16 -4.94 2.10 -8.21
N VAL A 17 -3.69 1.64 -8.41
CA VAL A 17 -2.58 2.50 -8.80
C VAL A 17 -2.91 3.23 -10.09
N GLY A 18 -2.67 4.54 -10.13
CA GLY A 18 -2.94 5.37 -11.29
C GLY A 18 -4.39 5.82 -11.44
N ASN A 19 -5.32 5.39 -10.58
CA ASN A 19 -6.71 5.85 -10.61
C ASN A 19 -7.27 6.11 -9.21
N ALA A 20 -6.93 7.27 -8.65
CA ALA A 20 -7.35 7.69 -7.30
C ALA A 20 -8.87 7.96 -7.16
N ILE A 21 -9.58 8.15 -8.27
CA ILE A 21 -11.03 8.45 -8.31
C ILE A 21 -11.84 7.20 -8.70
N ALA A 22 -11.21 6.01 -8.68
CA ALA A 22 -11.94 4.77 -8.92
C ALA A 22 -13.09 4.61 -7.91
N PRO A 23 -14.25 4.09 -8.33
CA PRO A 23 -15.34 3.72 -7.43
C PRO A 23 -14.84 2.84 -6.27
N HIS A 24 -15.39 3.02 -5.07
CA HIS A 24 -14.98 2.25 -3.88
C HIS A 24 -15.08 0.72 -4.08
N ARG A 25 -15.95 0.25 -4.99
CA ARG A 25 -16.05 -1.16 -5.38
C ARG A 25 -14.75 -1.73 -5.97
N ASP A 26 -13.96 -0.90 -6.63
CA ASP A 26 -12.71 -1.30 -7.29
C ASP A 26 -11.50 -1.22 -6.35
N TRP A 27 -11.70 -0.74 -5.12
CA TRP A 27 -10.62 -0.61 -4.15
C TRP A 27 -10.25 -1.98 -3.60
N LYS A 28 -8.95 -2.25 -3.52
CA LYS A 28 -8.43 -3.51 -3.00
C LYS A 28 -7.83 -3.29 -1.61
N ARG A 29 -7.99 -4.31 -0.74
CA ARG A 29 -7.31 -4.36 0.54
C ARG A 29 -5.88 -4.85 0.31
N THR A 30 -4.91 -4.00 0.59
CA THR A 30 -3.49 -4.30 0.41
C THR A 30 -2.74 -4.06 1.70
N GLU A 31 -1.65 -4.80 1.90
CA GLU A 31 -0.71 -4.53 2.96
C GLU A 31 -0.01 -3.18 2.72
N PHE A 32 0.31 -2.46 3.79
CA PHE A 32 1.08 -1.23 3.73
C PHE A 32 2.13 -1.23 4.84
N PHE A 33 3.22 -0.51 4.58
CA PHE A 33 4.29 -0.21 5.52
C PHE A 33 4.51 1.30 5.52
N LEU A 34 4.48 1.89 6.71
CA LEU A 34 4.82 3.28 6.96
C LEU A 34 6.16 3.33 7.65
N ASN A 35 7.11 4.06 7.09
CA ASN A 35 8.37 4.40 7.74
C ASN A 35 8.48 5.93 7.88
N HIS A 36 9.62 6.42 8.36
CA HIS A 36 9.85 7.84 8.60
C HIS A 36 9.88 8.70 7.33
N GLU A 37 10.01 8.10 6.15
CA GLU A 37 10.15 8.81 4.88
C GLU A 37 8.90 8.69 4.01
N THR A 38 8.28 7.51 3.97
CA THR A 38 7.25 7.16 2.99
C THR A 38 6.21 6.18 3.53
N LEU A 39 5.00 6.27 2.96
CA LEU A 39 3.99 5.23 3.02
C LEU A 39 4.11 4.36 1.76
N GLN A 40 4.46 3.09 1.96
CA GLN A 40 4.57 2.12 0.87
C GLN A 40 3.38 1.17 0.93
N GLN A 41 2.71 1.01 -0.20
CA GLN A 41 1.62 0.06 -0.36
C GLN A 41 2.16 -1.16 -1.10
N VAL A 42 2.04 -2.34 -0.52
CA VAL A 42 2.42 -3.58 -1.18
C VAL A 42 1.29 -3.96 -2.12
N ILE A 43 1.38 -3.46 -3.34
CA ILE A 43 0.66 -4.06 -4.45
C ILE A 43 1.39 -5.37 -4.73
N LYS A 44 0.86 -6.49 -4.19
CA LYS A 44 1.19 -7.81 -4.72
C LYS A 44 0.71 -7.78 -6.16
N ALA A 45 1.59 -7.40 -7.10
CA ALA A 45 1.35 -7.70 -8.49
C ALA A 45 1.11 -9.20 -8.52
N GLU A 46 -0.08 -9.64 -8.92
CA GLU A 46 -0.31 -11.05 -9.20
C GLU A 46 0.78 -11.46 -10.18
N GLN A 47 1.77 -12.23 -9.70
CA GLN A 47 2.67 -12.94 -10.58
C GLN A 47 1.77 -13.91 -11.33
N LYS A 48 1.69 -13.66 -12.64
CA LYS A 48 0.91 -14.34 -13.66
C LYS A 48 0.76 -15.85 -13.49
#